data_AF-A0A3D9AT72-F1
#
_entry.id   AF-A0A3D9AT72-F1
#
_cell.length_a   1.000
_cell.length_b   1.000
_cell.length_c   1.000
_cell.angle_alpha   90.00
_cell.angle_beta   90.00
_cell.angle_gamma   90.00
#
_symmetry.space_group_name_H-M   'P 1'
#
loop_
_entity.id
_entity.type
_entity.pdbx_description
1 polymer ?
#
loop_
_entity_poly.entity_id
_entity_poly.type
_entity_poly.pdbx_seq_one_letter_code
_entity_poly.pdbx_strand_id
1 'polypeptide(L)'
;MEFQQNLLNYISDALIATNETISIAESVTSGLFQLAFSQMPNASMFYKGGITAYTLDQKVKLLNVDYAEGNLCDCVSEEIAETMALSVAKLFETDWSIAVTGYANPMRSSTYKIFSYYSFAYKGEIILSKKLELHPKTQALGAQQYYTEFILGCFKSEINKLLILK
;
A
#
# COMPACT_ATOMS: atom_id res chain seq x y z
N MET A 1 -3.97 -14.68 12.28
CA MET A 1 -3.31 -14.19 11.05
C MET A 1 -1.83 -14.14 11.37
N GLU A 2 -1.00 -14.78 10.56
CA GLU A 2 0.45 -14.83 10.79
C GLU A 2 1.14 -14.26 9.56
N PHE A 3 1.93 -13.20 9.74
CA PHE A 3 2.77 -12.67 8.68
C PHE A 3 4.04 -13.51 8.55
N GLN A 4 4.60 -13.56 7.35
CA GLN A 4 5.89 -14.19 7.09
C GLN A 4 7.02 -13.41 7.78
N GLN A 5 7.47 -13.89 8.95
CA GLN A 5 8.46 -13.20 9.78
C GLN A 5 9.77 -12.92 9.05
N ASN A 6 10.23 -13.85 8.19
CA ASN A 6 11.43 -13.65 7.40
C ASN A 6 11.31 -12.49 6.40
N LEU A 7 10.11 -12.26 5.85
CA LEU A 7 9.84 -11.12 4.96
C LEU A 7 9.84 -9.81 5.74
N LEU A 8 9.17 -9.79 6.89
CA LEU A 8 9.10 -8.59 7.75
C LEU A 8 10.48 -8.19 8.28
N ASN A 9 11.26 -9.14 8.80
CA ASN A 9 12.62 -8.91 9.29
C ASN A 9 13.52 -8.35 8.19
N TYR A 10 13.43 -8.91 6.96
CA TYR A 10 14.23 -8.42 5.85
C TYR A 10 13.92 -6.96 5.49
N ILE A 11 12.63 -6.60 5.41
CA ILE A 11 12.21 -5.22 5.10
C ILE A 11 12.71 -4.27 6.19
N SER A 12 12.55 -4.66 7.46
CA SER A 12 13.06 -3.92 8.62
C SER A 12 14.57 -3.67 8.53
N ASP A 13 15.35 -4.73 8.35
CA ASP A 13 16.81 -4.65 8.30
C ASP A 13 17.28 -3.75 7.15
N ALA A 14 16.63 -3.85 5.98
CA ALA A 14 16.98 -3.05 4.81
C ALA A 14 16.69 -1.55 5.01
N LEU A 15 15.53 -1.20 5.57
CA LEU A 15 15.16 0.20 5.84
C LEU A 15 16.05 0.81 6.94
N ILE A 16 16.38 0.04 7.99
CA ILE A 16 17.30 0.48 9.04
C ILE A 16 18.71 0.68 8.49
N ALA A 17 19.23 -0.27 7.69
CA ALA A 17 20.58 -0.20 7.13
C ALA A 17 20.78 1.01 6.19
N THR A 18 19.71 1.46 5.54
CA THR A 18 19.72 2.64 4.66
C THR A 18 19.31 3.93 5.36
N ASN A 19 18.89 3.86 6.63
CA ASN A 19 18.29 4.96 7.38
C ASN A 19 17.12 5.60 6.61
N GLU A 20 16.32 4.78 5.94
CA GLU A 20 15.15 5.18 5.17
C GLU A 20 13.86 4.89 5.94
N THR A 21 12.85 5.70 5.70
CA THR A 21 11.58 5.71 6.42
C THR A 21 10.41 5.43 5.50
N ILE A 22 9.27 5.00 6.05
CA ILE A 22 8.10 4.60 5.27
C ILE A 22 6.78 4.99 5.93
N SER A 23 5.81 5.37 5.10
CA SER A 23 4.41 5.59 5.47
C SER A 23 3.45 4.84 4.56
N ILE A 24 2.21 4.60 5.02
CA ILE A 24 1.26 3.72 4.32
C ILE A 24 -0.11 4.38 4.16
N ALA A 25 -0.70 4.30 2.97
CA ALA A 25 -2.09 4.68 2.70
C ALA A 25 -2.93 3.44 2.33
N GLU A 26 -3.95 3.13 3.12
CA GLU A 26 -4.79 1.96 2.91
C GLU A 26 -6.25 2.35 2.62
N SER A 27 -6.88 1.59 1.73
CA SER A 27 -8.34 1.52 1.62
C SER A 27 -8.78 0.07 1.82
N VAL A 28 -8.67 -0.76 0.78
CA VAL A 28 -9.24 -2.13 0.76
C VAL A 28 -8.66 -3.05 1.83
N THR A 29 -7.42 -2.85 2.26
CA THR A 29 -6.74 -3.67 3.28
C THR A 29 -6.98 -3.20 4.72
N SER A 30 -7.64 -2.05 4.92
CA SER A 30 -8.18 -1.60 6.21
C SER A 30 -7.23 -1.65 7.41
N GLY A 31 -5.93 -1.40 7.22
CA GLY A 31 -4.95 -1.35 8.32
C GLY A 31 -4.05 -2.58 8.41
N LEU A 32 -4.20 -3.57 7.53
CA LEU A 32 -3.37 -4.78 7.57
C LEU A 32 -1.90 -4.50 7.28
N PHE A 33 -1.57 -3.54 6.42
CA PHE A 33 -0.17 -3.13 6.23
C PHE A 33 0.35 -2.43 7.48
N GLN A 34 -0.40 -1.47 8.04
CA GLN A 34 0.02 -0.78 9.27
C GLN A 34 0.23 -1.77 10.42
N LEU A 35 -0.62 -2.79 10.54
CA LEU A 35 -0.43 -3.89 11.45
C LEU A 35 0.87 -4.65 11.14
N ALA A 36 1.11 -5.07 9.88
CA ALA A 36 2.32 -5.77 9.49
C ALA A 36 3.61 -5.00 9.83
N PHE A 37 3.66 -3.71 9.49
CA PHE A 37 4.79 -2.83 9.80
C PHE A 37 4.99 -2.64 11.31
N SER A 38 3.92 -2.56 12.10
CA SER A 38 4.02 -2.47 13.57
C SER A 38 4.61 -3.72 14.23
N GLN A 39 4.57 -4.88 13.56
CA GLN A 39 5.14 -6.14 14.06
C GLN A 39 6.64 -6.30 13.73
N MET A 40 7.21 -5.41 12.91
CA MET A 40 8.62 -5.48 12.53
C MET A 40 9.53 -5.10 13.72
N PRO A 41 10.68 -5.78 13.91
CA PRO A 41 11.67 -5.38 14.92
C PRO A 41 12.09 -3.92 14.73
N ASN A 42 12.18 -3.16 15.82
CA ASN A 42 12.59 -1.75 15.77
C ASN A 42 11.77 -0.86 14.81
N ALA A 43 10.49 -1.18 14.56
CA ALA A 43 9.63 -0.47 13.62
C ALA A 43 9.64 1.06 13.80
N SER A 44 9.76 1.57 15.03
CA SER A 44 9.81 3.01 15.32
C SER A 44 11.00 3.75 14.69
N MET A 45 12.04 3.04 14.25
CA MET A 45 13.18 3.63 13.54
C MET A 45 12.83 4.06 12.11
N PHE A 46 11.93 3.35 11.44
CA PHE A 46 11.67 3.56 10.00
C PHE A 46 10.19 3.75 9.66
N TYR A 47 9.27 3.10 10.36
CA TYR A 47 7.84 3.20 10.09
C TYR A 47 7.24 4.42 10.79
N LYS A 48 6.83 5.44 10.02
CA LYS A 48 6.30 6.70 10.55
C LYS A 48 4.79 6.70 10.79
N GLY A 49 4.10 5.64 10.36
CA GLY A 49 2.65 5.52 10.48
C GLY A 49 1.95 5.47 9.13
N GLY A 50 0.63 5.66 9.14
CA GLY A 50 -0.17 5.60 7.94
C GLY A 50 -1.59 6.10 8.14
N ILE A 51 -2.36 6.05 7.06
CA ILE A 51 -3.77 6.45 7.00
C ILE A 51 -4.59 5.32 6.40
N THR A 52 -5.73 5.02 7.03
CA THR A 52 -6.79 4.21 6.42
C THR A 52 -7.90 5.14 5.93
N ALA A 53 -7.95 5.40 4.63
CA ALA A 53 -8.93 6.26 3.97
C ALA A 53 -9.91 5.43 3.12
N TYR A 54 -10.94 4.87 3.77
CA TYR A 54 -11.82 3.89 3.14
C TYR A 54 -12.79 4.51 2.12
N THR A 55 -13.37 5.67 2.42
CA THR A 55 -14.36 6.33 1.53
C THR A 55 -13.70 7.38 0.62
N LEU A 56 -14.37 7.72 -0.49
CA LEU A 56 -13.97 8.82 -1.39
C LEU A 56 -13.69 10.10 -0.60
N ASP A 57 -14.62 10.52 0.25
CA ASP A 57 -14.50 11.76 1.03
C ASP A 57 -13.24 11.77 1.91
N GLN A 58 -12.87 10.63 2.51
CA GLN A 58 -11.64 10.55 3.30
C GLN A 58 -10.40 10.57 2.41
N LYS A 59 -10.43 9.95 1.23
CA LYS A 59 -9.31 10.02 0.28
C LYS A 59 -9.09 11.45 -0.23
N VAL A 60 -10.15 12.18 -0.55
CA VAL A 60 -10.07 13.59 -0.95
C VAL A 60 -9.51 14.43 0.18
N LYS A 61 -10.06 14.30 1.38
CA LYS A 61 -9.68 15.10 2.54
C LYS A 61 -8.24 14.85 3.02
N LEU A 62 -7.83 13.58 3.08
CA LEU A 62 -6.60 13.18 3.75
C LEU A 62 -5.44 12.90 2.79
N LEU A 63 -5.76 12.53 1.54
CA LEU A 63 -4.78 12.06 0.56
C LEU A 63 -4.84 12.84 -0.77
N ASN A 64 -5.52 14.00 -0.78
CA ASN A 64 -5.62 14.92 -1.93
C ASN A 64 -6.08 14.26 -3.23
N VAL A 65 -6.86 13.19 -3.15
CA VAL A 65 -7.50 12.58 -4.32
C VAL A 65 -8.49 13.59 -4.91
N ASP A 66 -8.44 13.79 -6.23
CA ASP A 66 -9.44 14.61 -6.91
C ASP A 66 -10.82 13.95 -6.81
N TYR A 67 -11.82 14.74 -6.42
CA TYR A 67 -13.16 14.22 -6.20
C TYR A 67 -13.81 13.71 -7.49
N ALA A 68 -13.64 14.43 -8.60
CA ALA A 68 -14.26 14.05 -9.86
C ALA A 68 -13.62 12.76 -10.40
N GLU A 69 -12.30 12.67 -10.38
CA GLU A 69 -11.54 11.46 -10.75
C GLU A 69 -11.92 10.26 -9.88
N GLY A 70 -11.91 10.43 -8.55
CA GLY A 70 -12.26 9.38 -7.61
C GLY A 70 -13.71 8.91 -7.76
N ASN A 71 -14.66 9.82 -8.04
CA ASN A 71 -16.06 9.47 -8.25
C ASN A 71 -16.27 8.68 -9.56
N LEU A 72 -15.49 8.95 -10.61
CA LEU A 72 -15.61 8.25 -11.90
C LEU A 72 -15.18 6.78 -11.83
N CYS A 73 -14.20 6.46 -10.98
CA CYS A 73 -13.60 5.13 -10.87
C CYS A 73 -13.91 4.41 -9.54
N ASP A 74 -14.85 4.94 -8.74
CA ASP A 74 -15.15 4.42 -7.38
C ASP A 74 -13.90 4.37 -6.49
N CYS A 75 -12.99 5.33 -6.67
CA CYS A 75 -11.67 5.44 -6.02
C CYS A 75 -10.73 4.25 -6.26
N VAL A 76 -10.93 3.50 -7.34
CA VAL A 76 -10.13 2.31 -7.65
C VAL A 76 -9.55 2.42 -9.06
N SER A 77 -8.39 3.07 -9.15
CA SER A 77 -7.56 3.12 -10.34
C SER A 77 -6.07 3.09 -9.97
N GLU A 78 -5.21 3.03 -10.98
CA GLU A 78 -3.75 3.12 -10.80
C GLU A 78 -3.35 4.52 -10.33
N GLU A 79 -3.90 5.55 -10.96
CA GLU A 79 -3.67 6.98 -10.68
C GLU A 79 -4.12 7.37 -9.26
N ILE A 80 -5.23 6.79 -8.77
CA ILE A 80 -5.66 6.97 -7.38
C ILE A 80 -4.64 6.35 -6.42
N ALA A 81 -4.11 5.17 -6.72
CA ALA A 81 -3.07 4.55 -5.88
C ALA A 81 -1.79 5.40 -5.87
N GLU A 82 -1.37 5.96 -7.01
CA GLU A 82 -0.23 6.86 -7.12
C GLU A 82 -0.42 8.14 -6.30
N THR A 83 -1.57 8.80 -6.45
CA THR A 83 -1.92 10.00 -5.69
C THR A 83 -1.92 9.73 -4.19
N MET A 84 -2.49 8.60 -3.76
CA MET A 84 -2.47 8.18 -2.37
C MET A 84 -1.05 7.95 -1.84
N ALA A 85 -0.16 7.35 -2.64
CA ALA A 85 1.22 7.09 -2.24
C ALA A 85 2.00 8.40 -2.07
N LEU A 86 1.97 9.27 -3.08
CA LEU A 86 2.65 10.57 -3.02
C LEU A 86 2.14 11.44 -1.86
N SER A 87 0.83 11.48 -1.65
CA SER A 87 0.23 12.28 -0.58
C SER A 87 0.61 11.78 0.81
N VAL A 88 0.63 10.46 1.05
CA VAL A 88 1.00 9.93 2.37
C VAL A 88 2.50 10.09 2.65
N ALA A 89 3.36 9.90 1.63
CA ALA A 89 4.79 10.17 1.74
C ALA A 89 5.05 11.61 2.15
N LYS A 90 4.37 12.57 1.51
CA LYS A 90 4.48 14.00 1.83
C LYS A 90 3.98 14.32 3.24
N LEU A 91 2.86 13.72 3.66
CA LEU A 91 2.26 14.00 4.96
C LEU A 91 3.12 13.51 6.13
N PHE A 92 3.78 12.37 5.98
CA PHE A 92 4.62 11.76 7.01
C PHE A 92 6.11 12.05 6.84
N GLU A 93 6.48 12.81 5.80
CA GLU A 93 7.86 13.14 5.44
C GLU A 93 8.75 11.89 5.31
N THR A 94 8.27 10.89 4.57
CA THR A 94 8.94 9.59 4.43
C THR A 94 9.65 9.41 3.10
N ASP A 95 10.68 8.57 3.13
CA ASP A 95 11.44 8.21 1.93
C ASP A 95 10.66 7.28 1.03
N TRP A 96 9.90 6.36 1.62
CA TRP A 96 9.05 5.41 0.94
C TRP A 96 7.58 5.63 1.28
N SER A 97 6.72 5.19 0.38
CA SER A 97 5.31 4.96 0.73
C SER A 97 4.69 3.83 -0.06
N ILE A 98 3.71 3.17 0.55
CA ILE A 98 2.84 2.19 -0.11
C ILE A 98 1.42 2.69 -0.06
N ALA A 99 0.73 2.66 -1.20
CA ALA A 99 -0.71 2.88 -1.25
C ALA A 99 -1.45 1.69 -1.84
N VAL A 100 -2.63 1.36 -1.30
CA VAL A 100 -3.46 0.27 -1.80
C VAL A 100 -4.94 0.66 -1.82
N THR A 101 -5.57 0.54 -3.00
CA THR A 101 -7.01 0.70 -3.21
C THR A 101 -7.58 -0.43 -4.06
N GLY A 102 -8.83 -0.82 -3.86
CA GLY A 102 -9.36 -2.02 -4.52
C GLY A 102 -10.67 -2.53 -3.97
N TYR A 103 -11.02 -3.74 -4.42
CA TYR A 103 -12.22 -4.48 -4.04
C TYR A 103 -11.83 -5.83 -3.44
N ALA A 104 -12.15 -6.03 -2.15
CA ALA A 104 -12.03 -7.33 -1.49
C ALA A 104 -13.29 -8.21 -1.67
N ASN A 105 -14.40 -7.63 -2.12
CA ASN A 105 -15.67 -8.31 -2.38
C ASN A 105 -16.10 -8.11 -3.84
N PRO A 106 -16.78 -9.08 -4.46
CA PRO A 106 -17.40 -8.89 -5.77
C PRO A 106 -18.48 -7.80 -5.69
N MET A 107 -18.34 -6.75 -6.49
CA MET A 107 -19.30 -5.64 -6.55
C MET A 107 -19.66 -5.33 -8.00
N ARG A 108 -20.81 -4.68 -8.22
CA ARG A 108 -21.21 -4.28 -9.57
C ARG A 108 -20.22 -3.29 -10.19
N SER A 109 -19.67 -2.36 -9.42
CA SER A 109 -18.66 -1.39 -9.87
C SER A 109 -17.37 -2.09 -10.33
N SER A 110 -17.02 -3.23 -9.74
CA SER A 110 -15.86 -4.04 -10.15
C SER A 110 -16.16 -5.07 -11.25
N THR A 111 -17.37 -5.07 -11.83
CA THR A 111 -17.84 -6.16 -12.72
C THR A 111 -17.70 -7.54 -12.05
N TYR A 112 -17.99 -7.59 -10.74
CA TYR A 112 -17.86 -8.77 -9.88
C TYR A 112 -16.44 -9.35 -9.78
N LYS A 113 -15.41 -8.55 -10.09
CA LYS A 113 -14.01 -8.91 -9.91
C LYS A 113 -13.49 -8.52 -8.53
N ILE A 114 -12.46 -9.21 -8.08
CA ILE A 114 -11.73 -8.95 -6.83
C ILE A 114 -10.31 -8.57 -7.22
N PHE A 115 -9.93 -7.32 -7.01
CA PHE A 115 -8.59 -6.83 -7.35
C PHE A 115 -8.20 -5.62 -6.52
N SER A 116 -6.90 -5.35 -6.45
CA SER A 116 -6.35 -4.10 -5.92
C SER A 116 -5.39 -3.48 -6.91
N TYR A 117 -5.34 -2.15 -6.91
CA TYR A 117 -4.18 -1.40 -7.36
C TYR A 117 -3.31 -1.09 -6.15
N TYR A 118 -2.00 -1.16 -6.36
CA TYR A 118 -1.03 -0.68 -5.40
C TYR A 118 0.05 0.13 -6.09
N SER A 119 0.59 1.10 -5.35
CA SER A 119 1.71 1.91 -5.81
C SER A 119 2.77 2.04 -4.74
N PHE A 120 4.02 2.13 -5.18
CA PHE A 120 5.18 2.46 -4.37
C PHE A 120 5.75 3.78 -4.85
N ALA A 121 5.94 4.70 -3.90
CA ALA A 121 6.72 5.91 -4.13
C ALA A 121 8.03 5.84 -3.35
N TYR A 122 9.10 6.38 -3.94
CA TYR A 122 10.39 6.55 -3.32
C TYR A 122 10.93 7.95 -3.60
N LYS A 123 11.29 8.69 -2.55
CA LYS A 123 11.81 10.06 -2.59
C LYS A 123 10.94 11.03 -3.41
N GLY A 124 9.62 10.87 -3.27
CA GLY A 124 8.63 11.73 -3.94
C GLY A 124 8.28 11.34 -5.37
N GLU A 125 8.81 10.23 -5.88
CA GLU A 125 8.54 9.75 -7.23
C GLU A 125 7.87 8.37 -7.20
N ILE A 126 6.90 8.14 -8.09
CA ILE A 126 6.33 6.80 -8.28
C ILE A 126 7.37 5.92 -8.97
N ILE A 127 7.69 4.78 -8.35
CA ILE A 127 8.63 3.81 -8.94
C ILE A 127 7.95 2.56 -9.49
N LEU A 128 6.74 2.26 -9.01
CA LEU A 128 5.97 1.09 -9.43
C LEU A 128 4.49 1.29 -9.09
N SER A 129 3.63 1.06 -10.08
CA SER A 129 2.21 0.88 -9.88
C SER A 129 1.75 -0.36 -10.61
N LYS A 130 0.90 -1.17 -9.97
CA LYS A 130 0.43 -2.45 -10.53
C LYS A 130 -0.97 -2.80 -10.06
N LYS A 131 -1.66 -3.57 -10.90
CA LYS A 131 -2.90 -4.26 -10.56
C LYS A 131 -2.64 -5.70 -10.13
N LEU A 132 -3.30 -6.14 -9.06
CA LEU A 132 -3.34 -7.51 -8.58
C LEU A 132 -4.78 -8.02 -8.56
N GLU A 133 -5.12 -8.95 -9.45
CA GLU A 133 -6.45 -9.55 -9.56
C GLU A 133 -6.45 -10.96 -8.96
N LEU A 134 -7.50 -11.29 -8.21
CA LEU A 134 -7.71 -12.60 -7.58
C LEU A 134 -8.94 -13.29 -8.16
N HIS A 135 -9.06 -14.59 -7.87
CA HIS A 135 -10.24 -15.34 -8.26
C HIS A 135 -11.52 -14.75 -7.62
N PRO A 136 -12.65 -14.60 -8.35
CA PRO A 136 -13.88 -13.98 -7.81
C PRO A 136 -14.52 -14.69 -6.61
N LYS A 137 -14.10 -15.93 -6.31
CA LYS A 137 -14.57 -16.71 -5.15
C LYS A 137 -13.72 -16.53 -3.89
N THR A 138 -12.65 -15.74 -3.95
CA THR A 138 -11.83 -15.43 -2.78
C THR A 138 -12.67 -14.70 -1.74
N GLN A 139 -12.62 -15.14 -0.48
CA GLN A 139 -13.31 -14.44 0.61
C GLN A 139 -12.62 -13.11 0.95
N ALA A 140 -13.39 -12.13 1.39
CA ALA A 140 -12.88 -10.77 1.63
C ALA A 140 -11.63 -10.71 2.50
N LEU A 141 -11.65 -11.38 3.67
CA LEU A 141 -10.49 -11.42 4.56
C LEU A 141 -9.27 -12.06 3.88
N GLY A 142 -9.48 -13.15 3.13
CA GLY A 142 -8.42 -13.81 2.36
C GLY A 142 -7.86 -12.93 1.25
N ALA A 143 -8.70 -12.13 0.59
CA ALA A 143 -8.25 -11.16 -0.42
C ALA A 143 -7.38 -10.08 0.23
N GLN A 144 -7.82 -9.50 1.35
CA GLN A 144 -7.07 -8.47 2.07
C GLN A 144 -5.71 -8.98 2.59
N GLN A 145 -5.69 -10.19 3.14
CA GLN A 145 -4.46 -10.86 3.58
C GLN A 145 -3.51 -11.10 2.40
N TYR A 146 -4.03 -11.65 1.30
CA TYR A 146 -3.23 -11.93 0.12
C TYR A 146 -2.65 -10.65 -0.51
N TYR A 147 -3.46 -9.59 -0.63
CA TYR A 147 -2.96 -8.29 -1.09
C TYR A 147 -1.79 -7.82 -0.24
N THR A 148 -1.94 -7.87 1.09
CA THR A 148 -0.91 -7.41 2.02
C THR A 148 0.39 -8.21 1.85
N GLU A 149 0.31 -9.54 1.90
CA GLU A 149 1.51 -10.39 1.81
C GLU A 149 2.20 -10.32 0.44
N PHE A 150 1.43 -10.39 -0.65
CA PHE A 150 1.97 -10.34 -2.00
C PHE A 150 2.68 -9.01 -2.26
N ILE A 151 2.03 -7.89 -1.90
CA ILE A 151 2.57 -6.55 -2.11
C ILE A 151 3.80 -6.31 -1.23
N LEU A 152 3.86 -6.81 0.02
CA LEU A 152 5.09 -6.77 0.82
C LEU A 152 6.24 -7.54 0.15
N GLY A 153 5.95 -8.67 -0.51
CA GLY A 153 6.93 -9.40 -1.32
C GLY A 153 7.43 -8.59 -2.53
N CYS A 154 6.52 -7.87 -3.20
CA CYS A 154 6.90 -6.92 -4.27
C CYS A 154 7.73 -5.76 -3.72
N PHE A 155 7.37 -5.21 -2.57
CA PHE A 155 8.08 -4.11 -1.94
C PHE A 155 9.52 -4.49 -1.60
N LYS A 156 9.72 -5.66 -0.99
CA LYS A 156 11.07 -6.25 -0.80
C LYS A 156 11.88 -6.29 -2.10
N SER A 157 11.22 -6.68 -3.21
CA SER A 157 11.90 -6.77 -4.50
C SER A 157 12.33 -5.41 -5.05
N GLU A 158 11.54 -4.35 -4.83
CA GLU A 158 11.91 -2.99 -5.23
C GLU A 158 13.01 -2.39 -4.34
N ILE A 159 12.98 -2.62 -3.02
CA ILE A 159 14.10 -2.27 -2.12
C ILE A 159 15.41 -2.86 -2.66
N ASN A 160 15.41 -4.14 -3.02
CA ASN A 160 16.61 -4.82 -3.50
C ASN A 160 17.17 -4.22 -4.79
N LYS A 161 16.30 -3.82 -5.72
CA LYS A 161 16.75 -3.18 -6.97
C LYS A 161 17.45 -1.86 -6.68
N LEU A 162 16.92 -1.04 -5.77
CA LEU A 162 17.54 0.24 -5.41
C LEU A 162 18.82 0.06 -4.60
N LEU A 163 18.92 -0.97 -3.77
CA LEU A 163 20.16 -1.31 -3.06
C LEU A 163 21.28 -1.73 -4.02
N ILE A 164 20.97 -2.42 -5.11
CA ILE A 164 21.95 -2.83 -6.13
C ILE A 164 22.44 -1.64 -6.98
N LEU A 165 21.61 -0.60 -7.12
CA LEU A 165 21.94 0.59 -7.91
C LEU A 165 22.77 1.64 -7.14
N LYS A 166 22.94 1.46 -5.82
CA LYS A 166 23.79 2.28 -4.96
C LYS A 166 25.19 1.67 -4.86
#